data_AF-A0A2N0VXF7-F1
#
_entry.id   AF-A0A2N0VXF7-F1
#
_cell.length_a   1.000
_cell.length_b   1.000
_cell.length_c   1.000
_cell.angle_alpha   90.00
_cell.angle_beta   90.00
_cell.angle_gamma   90.00
#
_symmetry.space_group_name_H-M   'P 1'
#
loop_
_entity.id
_entity.type
_entity.pdbx_description
1 polymer ?
#
loop_
_entity_poly.entity_id
_entity_poly.type
_entity_poly.pdbx_seq_one_letter_code
_entity_poly.pdbx_strand_id
1 'polypeptide(L)'
;MLSLKFFRFLIISVVLSSTQLMASTEKPVKGRFVITQKGETLNDGSRESITWLFNIDGNGGGALKNSSWHAFFTCDGVYKITQDSGQLEFMWDRNANPKKVCYTPSPQFIMKKENGHWLIKSKLFPWGDGGWEQIEKITEN
;
A
#
# COMPACT_ATOMS: atom_id res chain seq x y z
N MET A 1 73.66 -25.21 -24.24
CA MET A 1 73.61 -23.89 -23.58
C MET A 1 72.15 -23.54 -23.34
N LEU A 2 71.77 -23.42 -22.08
CA LEU A 2 70.44 -23.03 -21.60
C LEU A 2 70.24 -21.51 -21.84
N SER A 3 69.05 -21.09 -22.27
CA SER A 3 68.54 -19.75 -21.97
C SER A 3 67.02 -19.77 -21.82
N LEU A 4 66.63 -19.68 -20.55
CA LEU A 4 65.31 -19.49 -19.96
C LEU A 4 64.65 -18.20 -20.48
N LYS A 5 63.34 -18.16 -20.77
CA LYS A 5 62.39 -17.13 -20.27
C LYS A 5 60.93 -17.63 -20.32
N PHE A 6 60.39 -17.77 -19.12
CA PHE A 6 58.98 -17.96 -18.77
C PHE A 6 58.13 -16.74 -19.16
N PHE A 7 56.89 -16.95 -19.64
CA PHE A 7 55.76 -16.02 -19.42
C PHE A 7 54.43 -16.77 -19.65
N ARG A 8 53.91 -17.43 -18.60
CA ARG A 8 52.75 -17.02 -17.79
C ARG A 8 51.40 -17.01 -18.55
N PHE A 9 50.68 -18.12 -18.37
CA PHE A 9 49.23 -18.23 -18.41
C PHE A 9 48.56 -17.08 -17.64
N LEU A 10 47.57 -16.43 -18.25
CA LEU A 10 46.58 -15.63 -17.51
C LEU A 10 45.18 -16.11 -17.93
N ILE A 11 44.64 -17.03 -17.14
CA ILE A 11 43.24 -17.46 -17.21
C ILE A 11 42.40 -16.32 -16.62
N ILE A 12 41.65 -15.61 -17.45
CA ILE A 12 40.69 -14.60 -17.02
C ILE A 12 39.48 -15.34 -16.44
N SER A 13 39.44 -15.50 -15.12
CA SER A 13 38.25 -15.95 -14.40
C SER A 13 37.36 -14.72 -14.17
N VAL A 14 36.31 -14.59 -14.98
CA VAL A 14 35.24 -13.60 -14.76
C VAL A 14 34.40 -14.09 -13.59
N VAL A 15 34.63 -13.53 -12.41
CA VAL A 15 33.80 -13.78 -11.23
C VAL A 15 32.48 -13.04 -11.45
N LEU A 16 31.44 -13.79 -11.84
CA LEU A 16 30.06 -13.32 -11.85
C LEU A 16 29.62 -13.18 -10.38
N SER A 17 29.91 -12.03 -9.76
CA SER A 17 29.39 -11.72 -8.43
C SER A 17 27.90 -11.40 -8.55
N SER A 18 27.07 -12.43 -8.39
CA SER A 18 25.64 -12.30 -8.20
C SER A 18 25.39 -11.53 -6.91
N THR A 19 25.21 -10.21 -7.00
CA THR A 19 24.70 -9.42 -5.88
C THR A 19 23.26 -9.84 -5.66
N GLN A 20 23.05 -10.81 -4.77
CA GLN A 20 21.73 -11.11 -4.24
C GLN A 20 21.31 -9.89 -3.42
N LEU A 21 20.53 -9.00 -4.03
CA LEU A 21 19.80 -7.97 -3.32
C LEU A 21 18.91 -8.68 -2.30
N MET A 22 19.32 -8.63 -1.03
CA MET A 22 18.45 -9.06 0.06
C MET A 22 17.25 -8.11 0.06
N ALA A 23 16.10 -8.61 -0.34
CA ALA A 23 14.83 -7.92 -0.16
C ALA A 23 14.62 -7.75 1.35
N SER A 24 14.90 -6.55 1.86
CA SER A 24 14.57 -6.19 3.23
C SER A 24 13.05 -6.13 3.33
N THR A 25 12.43 -7.05 4.07
CA THR A 25 11.00 -6.99 4.36
C THR A 25 10.76 -5.88 5.37
N GLU A 26 10.71 -4.64 4.88
CA GLU A 26 10.35 -3.50 5.71
C GLU A 26 8.93 -3.73 6.25
N LYS A 27 8.78 -3.60 7.57
CA LYS A 27 7.47 -3.77 8.20
C LYS A 27 6.59 -2.55 7.90
N PRO A 28 5.30 -2.75 7.58
CA PRO A 28 4.35 -1.65 7.42
C PRO A 28 4.34 -0.74 8.64
N VAL A 29 4.09 0.56 8.42
CA VAL A 29 3.88 1.49 9.53
C VAL A 29 2.65 1.08 10.34
N LYS A 30 2.77 1.02 11.66
CA LYS A 30 1.62 0.88 12.56
C LYS A 30 0.89 2.23 12.69
N GLY A 31 -0.43 2.22 12.64
CA GLY A 31 -1.20 3.42 12.90
C GLY A 31 -2.64 3.39 12.41
N ARG A 32 -3.37 4.45 12.73
CA ARG A 32 -4.74 4.67 12.29
C ARG A 32 -4.77 5.83 11.30
N PHE A 33 -5.49 5.67 10.20
CA PHE A 33 -5.55 6.66 9.13
C PHE A 33 -6.98 6.86 8.67
N VAL A 34 -7.35 8.09 8.32
CA VAL A 34 -8.71 8.44 7.91
C VAL A 34 -8.71 9.35 6.69
N ILE A 35 -9.62 9.06 5.77
CA ILE A 35 -9.97 9.92 4.63
C ILE A 35 -11.49 9.96 4.49
N THR A 36 -12.02 11.14 4.20
CA THR A 36 -13.44 11.34 3.88
C THR A 36 -13.56 11.99 2.52
N GLN A 37 -14.31 11.36 1.62
CA GLN A 37 -14.70 11.98 0.36
C GLN A 37 -16.10 12.54 0.47
N LYS A 38 -16.32 13.71 -0.14
CA LYS A 38 -17.62 14.38 -0.21
C LYS A 38 -18.13 14.40 -1.64
N GLY A 39 -19.31 13.85 -1.84
CA GLY A 39 -19.99 13.80 -3.12
C GLY A 39 -20.83 15.03 -3.41
N GLU A 40 -21.91 14.80 -4.15
CA GLU A 40 -22.86 15.83 -4.58
C GLU A 40 -23.59 16.46 -3.39
N THR A 41 -24.11 17.67 -3.61
CA THR A 41 -24.95 18.37 -2.63
C THR A 41 -26.40 17.96 -2.85
N LEU A 42 -27.06 17.52 -1.79
CA LEU A 42 -28.45 17.10 -1.79
C LEU A 42 -29.39 18.31 -1.69
N ASN A 43 -30.70 18.07 -1.86
CA ASN A 43 -31.73 19.11 -1.83
C ASN A 43 -31.89 19.81 -0.47
N ASP A 44 -31.42 19.20 0.61
CA ASP A 44 -31.37 19.76 1.96
C ASP A 44 -30.08 20.56 2.25
N GLY A 45 -29.19 20.69 1.25
CA GLY A 45 -27.90 21.37 1.38
C GLY A 45 -26.79 20.52 2.02
N SER A 46 -27.08 19.30 2.46
CA SER A 46 -26.08 18.34 2.92
C SER A 46 -25.30 17.76 1.73
N ARG A 47 -24.21 17.03 2.00
CA ARG A 47 -23.42 16.36 0.95
C ARG A 47 -23.32 14.88 1.22
N GLU A 48 -23.38 14.08 0.16
CA GLU A 48 -23.01 12.67 0.25
C GLU A 48 -21.59 12.54 0.78
N SER A 49 -21.32 11.47 1.53
CA SER A 49 -19.97 11.22 2.00
C SER A 49 -19.68 9.76 2.24
N ILE A 50 -18.41 9.41 2.09
CA ILE A 50 -17.87 8.12 2.52
C ILE A 50 -16.59 8.41 3.29
N THR A 51 -16.44 7.79 4.45
CA THR A 51 -15.25 7.86 5.29
C THR A 51 -14.64 6.47 5.42
N TRP A 52 -13.33 6.38 5.19
CA TRP A 52 -12.55 5.16 5.35
C TRP A 52 -11.60 5.33 6.53
N LEU A 53 -11.66 4.40 7.47
CA LEU A 53 -10.79 4.31 8.65
C LEU A 53 -9.92 3.05 8.56
N PHE A 54 -8.63 3.25 8.30
CA PHE A 54 -7.62 2.21 8.22
C PHE A 54 -6.97 2.02 9.59
N ASN A 55 -6.84 0.78 10.05
CA ASN A 55 -6.10 0.42 11.26
C ASN A 55 -5.02 -0.60 10.86
N ILE A 56 -3.77 -0.14 10.77
CA ILE A 56 -2.62 -0.95 10.34
C ILE A 56 -1.90 -1.47 11.58
N ASP A 57 -1.66 -2.78 11.66
CA ASP A 57 -1.09 -3.44 12.85
C ASP A 57 0.44 -3.36 12.94
N GLY A 58 1.11 -3.05 11.82
CA GLY A 58 2.57 -2.98 11.70
C GLY A 58 3.28 -4.33 11.51
N ASN A 59 2.52 -5.41 11.31
CA ASN A 59 2.99 -6.78 11.12
C ASN A 59 2.40 -7.43 9.86
N GLY A 60 2.03 -6.62 8.86
CA GLY A 60 1.53 -7.11 7.57
C GLY A 60 0.02 -7.31 7.50
N GLY A 61 -0.72 -6.87 8.52
CA GLY A 61 -2.18 -6.92 8.56
C GLY A 61 -2.81 -5.57 8.87
N GLY A 62 -4.11 -5.48 8.59
CA GLY A 62 -4.90 -4.33 9.01
C GLY A 62 -6.39 -4.55 8.84
N ALA A 63 -7.17 -3.65 9.43
CA ALA A 63 -8.61 -3.63 9.30
C ALA A 63 -9.08 -2.26 8.84
N LEU A 64 -9.94 -2.27 7.83
CA LEU A 64 -10.61 -1.11 7.28
C LEU A 64 -12.07 -1.10 7.72
N LYS A 65 -12.53 0.04 8.22
CA LYS A 65 -13.95 0.31 8.47
C LYS A 65 -14.39 1.49 7.64
N ASN A 66 -15.60 1.38 7.09
CA ASN A 66 -16.17 2.40 6.23
C ASN A 66 -17.48 2.89 6.87
N SER A 67 -17.76 4.17 6.75
CA SER A 67 -19.08 4.74 7.02
C SER A 67 -19.49 5.63 5.86
N SER A 68 -20.78 5.74 5.58
CA SER A 68 -21.27 6.64 4.55
C SER A 68 -22.55 7.34 4.95
N TRP A 69 -22.82 8.44 4.27
CA TRP A 69 -24.09 9.14 4.25
C TRP A 69 -24.55 9.26 2.80
N HIS A 70 -25.71 8.69 2.49
CA HIS A 70 -26.30 8.63 1.15
C HIS A 70 -25.38 8.10 0.02
N ALA A 71 -24.43 7.21 0.35
CA ALA A 71 -23.57 6.59 -0.66
C ALA A 71 -23.35 5.09 -0.40
N PHE A 72 -23.31 4.30 -1.47
CA PHE A 72 -22.97 2.88 -1.37
C PHE A 72 -21.45 2.71 -1.20
N PHE A 73 -21.06 1.77 -0.35
CA PHE A 73 -19.67 1.36 -0.21
C PHE A 73 -19.57 -0.14 0.02
N THR A 74 -18.40 -0.70 -0.30
CA THR A 74 -18.07 -2.11 -0.07
C THR A 74 -16.65 -2.22 0.47
N CYS A 75 -16.16 -3.45 0.67
CA CYS A 75 -14.78 -3.71 1.04
C CYS A 75 -14.37 -3.19 2.43
N ASP A 76 -15.25 -3.25 3.43
CA ASP A 76 -14.91 -3.01 4.83
C ASP A 76 -14.56 -4.33 5.55
N GLY A 77 -13.35 -4.46 6.07
CA GLY A 77 -12.89 -5.75 6.58
C GLY A 77 -11.38 -5.85 6.78
N VAL A 78 -10.89 -7.08 6.81
CA VAL A 78 -9.48 -7.40 7.07
C VAL A 78 -8.67 -7.43 5.77
N TYR A 79 -7.46 -6.89 5.82
CA TYR A 79 -6.53 -6.78 4.71
C TYR A 79 -5.17 -7.38 5.07
N LYS A 80 -4.54 -7.98 4.08
CA LYS A 80 -3.09 -8.18 4.06
C LYS A 80 -2.44 -6.90 3.54
N ILE A 81 -1.36 -6.48 4.20
CA ILE A 81 -0.65 -5.25 3.86
C ILE A 81 0.79 -5.60 3.57
N THR A 82 1.22 -5.36 2.35
CA THR A 82 2.61 -5.53 1.92
C THR A 82 3.26 -4.16 1.75
N GLN A 83 4.55 -4.08 2.04
CA GLN A 83 5.35 -2.90 1.75
C GLN A 83 6.30 -3.22 0.61
N ASP A 84 6.17 -2.49 -0.50
CA ASP A 84 7.06 -2.59 -1.65
C ASP A 84 7.42 -1.19 -2.13
N SER A 85 8.71 -0.94 -2.34
CA SER A 85 9.21 0.29 -2.95
C SER A 85 8.67 1.58 -2.29
N GLY A 86 8.54 1.57 -0.97
CA GLY A 86 8.03 2.70 -0.17
C GLY A 86 6.51 2.90 -0.20
N GLN A 87 5.76 1.97 -0.80
CA GLN A 87 4.30 1.96 -0.86
C GLN A 87 3.73 0.81 -0.04
N LEU A 88 2.61 1.05 0.61
CA LEU A 88 1.80 0.05 1.29
C LEU A 88 0.67 -0.36 0.37
N GLU A 89 0.58 -1.64 0.05
CA GLU A 89 -0.49 -2.19 -0.77
C GLU A 89 -1.46 -2.99 0.10
N PHE A 90 -2.75 -2.68 0.00
CA PHE A 90 -3.80 -3.30 0.77
C PHE A 90 -4.54 -4.31 -0.11
N MET A 91 -4.42 -5.59 0.25
CA MET A 91 -5.06 -6.71 -0.43
C MET A 91 -6.14 -7.31 0.46
N TRP A 92 -7.39 -7.28 0.01
CA TRP A 92 -8.54 -7.83 0.74
C TRP A 92 -8.33 -9.31 1.05
N ASP A 93 -8.37 -9.69 2.33
CA ASP A 93 -8.19 -11.07 2.74
C ASP A 93 -9.54 -11.82 2.71
N ARG A 94 -9.81 -12.54 1.62
CA ARG A 94 -11.05 -13.32 1.48
C ARG A 94 -11.25 -14.32 2.63
N ASN A 95 -10.18 -14.93 3.14
CA ASN A 95 -10.28 -15.95 4.18
C ASN A 95 -10.63 -15.32 5.54
N ALA A 96 -10.11 -14.12 5.80
CA ALA A 96 -10.45 -13.37 7.02
C ALA A 96 -11.81 -12.66 6.94
N ASN A 97 -12.46 -12.63 5.76
CA ASN A 97 -13.75 -11.99 5.53
C ASN A 97 -14.80 -12.97 4.94
N PRO A 98 -15.11 -14.11 5.58
CA PRO A 98 -15.89 -15.19 4.96
C PRO A 98 -17.35 -14.85 4.59
N LYS A 99 -17.91 -13.79 5.18
CA LYS A 99 -19.31 -13.34 4.96
C LYS A 99 -19.42 -12.07 4.11
N LYS A 100 -18.31 -11.56 3.60
CA LYS A 100 -18.25 -10.30 2.86
C LYS A 100 -17.51 -10.52 1.54
N VAL A 101 -17.91 -9.76 0.53
CA VAL A 101 -17.25 -9.78 -0.77
C VAL A 101 -16.75 -8.37 -1.08
N CYS A 102 -15.51 -8.31 -1.57
CA CYS A 102 -14.94 -7.12 -2.18
C CYS A 102 -14.67 -7.43 -3.65
N TYR A 103 -15.40 -6.79 -4.55
CA TYR A 103 -15.31 -7.04 -5.99
C TYR A 103 -14.19 -6.21 -6.67
N THR A 104 -13.68 -5.19 -5.99
CA THR A 104 -12.58 -4.38 -6.51
C THR A 104 -11.31 -5.22 -6.62
N PRO A 105 -10.61 -5.21 -7.78
CA PRO A 105 -9.34 -5.91 -7.94
C PRO A 105 -8.28 -5.48 -6.91
N SER A 106 -7.38 -6.41 -6.57
CA SER A 106 -6.24 -6.12 -5.70
C SER A 106 -5.11 -5.40 -6.48
N PRO A 107 -4.33 -4.53 -5.83
CA PRO A 107 -4.56 -3.96 -4.49
C PRO A 107 -5.75 -3.00 -4.50
N GLN A 108 -6.59 -3.06 -3.46
CA GLN A 108 -7.75 -2.17 -3.35
C GLN A 108 -7.36 -0.76 -2.93
N PHE A 109 -6.32 -0.63 -2.12
CA PHE A 109 -5.76 0.66 -1.72
C PHE A 109 -4.25 0.61 -1.82
N ILE A 110 -3.67 1.75 -2.16
CA ILE A 110 -2.23 1.95 -2.11
C ILE A 110 -1.97 3.22 -1.33
N MET A 111 -1.12 3.16 -0.31
CA MET A 111 -0.68 4.31 0.48
C MET A 111 0.82 4.55 0.31
N LYS A 112 1.25 5.80 0.38
CA LYS A 112 2.68 6.16 0.45
C LYS A 112 2.87 7.38 1.33
N LYS A 113 4.11 7.58 1.78
CA LYS A 113 4.53 8.84 2.40
C LYS A 113 5.31 9.66 1.38
N GLU A 114 4.91 10.90 1.17
CA GLU A 114 5.56 11.83 0.24
C GLU A 114 5.59 13.22 0.87
N ASN A 115 6.75 13.87 0.87
CA ASN A 115 6.94 15.22 1.45
C ASN A 115 6.42 15.37 2.89
N GLY A 116 6.50 14.31 3.71
CA GLY A 116 6.02 14.31 5.09
C GLY A 116 4.53 14.00 5.26
N HIS A 117 3.75 14.01 4.17
CA HIS A 117 2.33 13.72 4.17
C HIS A 117 2.06 12.27 3.76
N TRP A 118 0.95 11.71 4.26
CA TRP A 118 0.46 10.43 3.79
C TRP A 118 -0.51 10.66 2.64
N LEU A 119 -0.32 9.89 1.57
CA LEU A 119 -1.16 9.89 0.39
C LEU A 119 -1.76 8.50 0.19
N ILE A 120 -2.96 8.44 -0.36
CA ILE A 120 -3.70 7.23 -0.68
C ILE A 120 -4.32 7.33 -2.06
N LYS A 121 -4.40 6.20 -2.78
CA LYS A 121 -5.16 6.09 -4.03
C LYS A 121 -5.99 4.81 -4.02
N SER A 122 -7.16 4.86 -4.64
CA SER A 122 -8.04 3.70 -4.78
C SER A 122 -9.03 3.87 -5.92
N LYS A 123 -9.42 2.75 -6.55
CA LYS A 123 -10.59 2.70 -7.44
C LYS A 123 -11.92 2.70 -6.69
N LEU A 124 -11.90 2.55 -5.36
CA LEU A 124 -13.07 2.59 -4.50
C LEU A 124 -13.49 4.03 -4.14
N PHE A 125 -12.75 5.03 -4.60
CA PHE A 125 -13.02 6.44 -4.37
C PHE A 125 -13.92 7.00 -5.47
N PRO A 126 -15.26 7.07 -5.26
CA PRO A 126 -16.18 7.47 -6.33
C PRO A 126 -16.06 8.93 -6.72
N TRP A 127 -15.54 9.78 -5.82
CA TRP A 127 -15.36 11.22 -6.05
C TRP A 127 -13.90 11.63 -6.10
N GLY A 128 -12.99 10.65 -6.20
CA GLY A 128 -11.57 10.90 -6.45
C GLY A 128 -11.33 11.10 -7.94
N ASP A 129 -10.24 11.79 -8.29
CA ASP A 129 -9.78 11.95 -9.67
C ASP A 129 -8.98 10.74 -10.20
N GLY A 130 -8.92 9.66 -9.40
CA GLY A 130 -8.08 8.48 -9.64
C GLY A 130 -6.61 8.69 -9.28
N GLY A 131 -6.24 9.87 -8.79
CA GLY A 131 -4.91 10.26 -8.37
C GLY A 131 -4.63 9.95 -6.91
N TRP A 132 -3.63 10.66 -6.37
CA TRP A 132 -3.22 10.57 -4.97
C TRP A 132 -3.96 11.62 -4.15
N GLU A 133 -4.66 11.17 -3.12
CA GLU A 133 -5.37 12.04 -2.17
C GLU A 133 -4.65 12.01 -0.82
N GLN A 134 -4.71 13.13 -0.09
CA GLN A 134 -4.13 13.18 1.25
C GLN A 134 -4.98 12.37 2.23
N ILE A 135 -4.32 11.54 3.04
CA ILE A 135 -4.94 10.79 4.13
C ILE A 135 -4.34 11.24 5.47
N GLU A 136 -5.20 11.40 6.47
CA GLU A 136 -4.78 11.90 7.78
C GLU A 136 -4.38 10.74 8.68
N LYS A 137 -3.24 10.86 9.36
CA LYS A 137 -2.88 9.95 10.45
C LYS A 137 -3.54 10.44 11.73
N ILE A 138 -4.33 9.61 12.37
CA ILE A 138 -4.95 9.92 13.67
C ILE A 138 -3.85 9.81 14.73
N THR A 139 -3.57 10.91 15.43
CA THR A 139 -2.77 10.91 16.66
C THR A 139 -3.69 10.63 17.85
N GLU A 140 -3.42 9.57 18.59
CA GLU A 140 -4.07 9.35 19.89
C GLU A 140 -3.44 10.34 20.88
N ASN A 141 -4.28 11.22 21.45
CA ASN A 141 -3.91 12.10 22.56
C ASN A 141 -3.96 11.34 23.88
#